data_AF-A0A1X6Z838-F1
#
_entry.id   AF-A0A1X6Z838-F1
#
_cell.length_a   1.000
_cell.length_b   1.000
_cell.length_c   1.000
_cell.angle_alpha   90.00
_cell.angle_beta   90.00
_cell.angle_gamma   90.00
#
_symmetry.space_group_name_H-M   'P 1'
#
loop_
_entity.id
_entity.type
_entity.pdbx_description
1 polymer ?
#
loop_
_entity_poly.entity_id
_entity_poly.type
_entity_poly.pdbx_seq_one_letter_code
_entity_poly.pdbx_strand_id
1 'polypeptide(L)'
;MLELTRIAHGDIEDARAHGIDIDPRTAILMALSRDCIKLVGLDGSLHYMSRNGRCAMEIADPGPIFGRLWWTLWPEEARPRLRDAVELAASGRDVSFVAECPTARGTPACWNVTVTGVRATPDAPVSELLVVSTLTEEPPSELTVA
;
A
#
# COMPACT_ATOMS: atom_id res chain seq x y z
N MET A 1 -17.12 15.92 12.27
CA MET A 1 -16.04 16.93 12.09
C MET A 1 -14.84 16.60 12.96
N LEU A 2 -15.00 16.49 14.29
CA LEU A 2 -13.93 16.11 15.23
C LEU A 2 -13.27 14.74 14.96
N GLU A 3 -14.04 13.78 14.45
CA GLU A 3 -13.55 12.42 14.20
C GLU A 3 -12.61 12.32 13.00
N LEU A 4 -12.88 13.09 11.94
CA LEU A 4 -12.03 13.16 10.74
C LEU A 4 -10.69 13.83 11.04
N THR A 5 -10.72 14.88 11.85
CA THR A 5 -9.50 15.54 12.34
C THR A 5 -8.65 14.53 13.12
N ARG A 6 -9.23 13.74 14.02
CA ARG A 6 -8.49 12.73 14.80
C ARG A 6 -7.94 11.58 13.94
N ILE A 7 -8.69 11.12 12.94
CA ILE A 7 -8.26 10.07 12.00
C ILE A 7 -7.03 10.53 11.19
N ALA A 8 -7.08 11.75 10.66
CA ALA A 8 -5.97 12.33 9.91
C ALA A 8 -4.71 12.48 10.76
N HIS A 9 -4.84 12.90 12.02
CA HIS A 9 -3.67 13.08 12.89
C HIS A 9 -2.88 11.79 13.09
N GLY A 10 -3.53 10.65 13.33
CA GLY A 10 -2.83 9.36 13.49
C GLY A 10 -2.13 8.90 12.21
N ASP A 11 -2.80 9.01 11.06
CA ASP A 11 -2.21 8.64 9.77
C ASP A 11 -1.00 9.54 9.40
N ILE A 12 -1.04 10.83 9.76
CA ILE A 12 0.07 11.77 9.55
C ILE A 12 1.23 11.48 10.50
N GLU A 13 0.96 11.17 11.76
CA GLU A 13 1.99 10.83 12.75
C GLU A 13 2.72 9.53 12.38
N ASP A 14 1.97 8.49 11.98
CA ASP A 14 2.52 7.23 11.49
C ASP A 14 3.42 7.48 10.27
N ALA A 15 2.92 8.21 9.26
CA ALA A 15 3.69 8.55 8.06
C ALA A 15 4.99 9.30 8.38
N ARG A 16 4.92 10.31 9.26
CA ARG A 16 6.09 11.11 9.67
C ARG A 16 7.12 10.29 10.44
N ALA A 17 6.68 9.36 11.28
CA ALA A 17 7.59 8.44 11.99
C ALA A 17 8.42 7.58 11.02
N HIS A 18 7.94 7.41 9.79
CA HIS A 18 8.61 6.69 8.72
C HIS A 18 9.14 7.60 7.60
N GLY A 19 9.34 8.89 7.90
CA GLY A 19 10.00 9.84 7.00
C GLY A 19 9.14 10.34 5.84
N ILE A 20 7.84 10.05 5.85
CA ILE A 20 6.90 10.52 4.83
C ILE A 20 6.20 11.78 5.34
N ASP A 21 6.35 12.88 4.60
CA ASP A 21 5.59 14.09 4.84
C ASP A 21 4.31 14.07 4.00
N ILE A 22 3.18 13.79 4.66
CA ILE A 22 1.85 13.82 4.04
C ILE A 22 1.11 15.03 4.58
N ASP A 23 0.65 15.91 3.70
CA ASP A 23 -0.16 17.03 4.12
C ASP A 23 -1.52 16.56 4.67
N PRO A 24 -2.15 17.31 5.58
CA PRO A 24 -3.39 16.85 6.22
C PRO A 24 -4.53 16.55 5.27
N ARG A 25 -4.63 17.26 4.14
CA ARG A 25 -5.70 17.02 3.16
C ARG A 25 -5.48 15.68 2.48
N THR A 26 -4.26 15.38 2.04
CA THR A 26 -3.93 14.09 1.41
C THR A 26 -4.16 12.91 2.36
N ALA A 27 -3.74 13.04 3.63
CA ALA A 27 -4.00 12.02 4.64
C ALA A 27 -5.51 11.75 4.82
N ILE A 28 -6.34 12.80 4.92
CA ILE A 28 -7.80 12.67 5.00
C ILE A 28 -8.37 11.96 3.77
N LEU A 29 -7.95 12.34 2.57
CA LEU A 29 -8.46 11.74 1.33
C LEU A 29 -8.16 10.24 1.28
N MET A 30 -6.93 9.83 1.64
CA MET A 30 -6.56 8.42 1.69
C MET A 30 -7.31 7.67 2.79
N ALA A 31 -7.49 8.27 3.97
CA ALA A 31 -8.20 7.67 5.08
C ALA A 31 -9.72 7.52 4.83
N LEU A 32 -10.29 8.30 3.91
CA LEU A 32 -11.68 8.21 3.49
C LEU A 32 -11.92 7.17 2.39
N SER A 33 -10.87 6.74 1.67
CA SER A 33 -10.98 5.68 0.68
C SER A 33 -11.34 4.35 1.34
N ARG A 34 -12.15 3.52 0.67
CA ARG A 34 -12.43 2.15 1.12
C ARG A 34 -11.29 1.19 0.75
N ASP A 35 -10.43 1.60 -0.17
CA ASP A 35 -9.31 0.78 -0.62
C ASP A 35 -8.15 0.83 0.37
N CYS A 36 -7.37 -0.24 0.38
CA CYS A 36 -6.15 -0.34 1.17
C CYS A 36 -5.00 0.36 0.42
N ILE A 37 -4.82 1.65 0.70
CA ILE A 37 -3.77 2.50 0.12
C ILE A 37 -2.49 2.36 0.94
N LYS A 38 -1.34 2.19 0.29
CA LYS A 38 -0.02 2.20 0.90
C LYS A 38 0.94 3.12 0.15
N LEU A 39 1.92 3.60 0.88
CA LEU A 39 3.13 4.16 0.31
C LEU A 39 4.29 3.22 0.59
N VAL A 40 5.01 2.86 -0.46
CA VAL A 40 6.10 1.89 -0.43
C VAL A 40 7.35 2.54 -1.03
N GLY A 41 8.48 2.41 -0.35
CA GLY A 41 9.78 2.86 -0.84
C GLY A 41 10.21 2.10 -2.09
N LEU A 42 11.16 2.66 -2.84
CA LEU A 42 11.72 2.00 -4.03
C LEU A 42 12.49 0.71 -3.70
N ASP A 43 12.90 0.56 -2.44
CA ASP A 43 13.50 -0.67 -1.90
C ASP A 43 12.44 -1.70 -1.44
N GLY A 44 11.15 -1.36 -1.57
CA GLY A 44 10.03 -2.18 -1.17
C GLY A 44 9.62 -2.05 0.30
N SER A 45 10.23 -1.16 1.09
CA SER A 45 9.84 -0.95 2.48
C SER A 45 8.47 -0.26 2.60
N LEU A 46 7.60 -0.77 3.47
CA LEU A 46 6.27 -0.20 3.71
C LEU A 46 6.38 1.02 4.63
N HIS A 47 6.09 2.22 4.13
CA HIS A 47 6.18 3.45 4.92
C HIS A 47 4.84 3.90 5.49
N TYR A 48 3.75 3.59 4.81
CA TYR A 48 2.41 4.03 5.20
C TYR A 48 1.35 3.05 4.71
N MET A 49 0.25 2.95 5.44
CA MET A 49 -0.98 2.26 5.03
C MET A 49 -2.16 3.05 5.56
N SER A 50 -3.20 3.32 4.75
CA SER A 50 -4.37 4.07 5.18
C SER A 50 -5.12 3.37 6.32
N ARG A 51 -5.76 4.15 7.20
CA ARG A 51 -6.56 3.59 8.31
C ARG A 51 -7.57 2.54 7.86
N ASN A 52 -8.32 2.80 6.79
CA ASN A 52 -9.30 1.84 6.29
C ASN A 52 -8.64 0.57 5.72
N GLY A 53 -7.45 0.71 5.12
CA GLY A 53 -6.61 -0.43 4.76
C GLY A 53 -6.21 -1.29 5.95
N ARG A 54 -5.79 -0.66 7.06
CA ARG A 54 -5.48 -1.36 8.32
C ARG A 54 -6.70 -2.09 8.88
N CYS A 55 -7.87 -1.45 8.85
CA CYS A 55 -9.12 -2.08 9.27
C CYS A 55 -9.49 -3.29 8.39
N ALA A 56 -9.41 -3.15 7.07
CA ALA A 56 -9.72 -4.24 6.12
C ALA A 56 -8.77 -5.43 6.25
N MET A 57 -7.50 -5.16 6.58
CA MET A 57 -6.47 -6.16 6.85
C MET A 57 -6.47 -6.68 8.30
N GLU A 58 -7.40 -6.22 9.14
CA GLU A 58 -7.53 -6.57 10.56
C GLU A 58 -6.25 -6.30 11.40
N ILE A 59 -5.49 -5.27 11.03
CA ILE A 59 -4.25 -4.85 11.69
C ILE A 59 -4.61 -3.96 12.89
N ALA A 60 -4.34 -4.45 14.10
CA ALA A 60 -4.58 -3.71 15.34
C ALA A 60 -3.45 -2.72 15.68
N ASP A 61 -2.20 -3.14 15.46
CA ASP A 61 -1.00 -2.34 15.68
C ASP A 61 -0.13 -2.40 14.41
N PRO A 62 0.02 -1.28 13.67
CA PRO A 62 0.83 -1.26 12.46
C PRO A 62 2.32 -1.03 12.71
N GLY A 63 2.74 -0.68 13.93
CA GLY A 63 4.15 -0.42 14.26
C GLY A 63 5.11 -1.53 13.79
N PRO A 64 4.79 -2.83 13.98
CA PRO A 64 5.63 -3.94 13.53
C PRO A 64 5.72 -4.15 12.02
N ILE A 65 4.82 -3.58 11.22
CA ILE A 65 4.81 -3.79 9.75
C ILE A 65 5.49 -2.67 8.97
N PHE A 66 5.57 -1.47 9.55
CA PHE A 66 6.24 -0.36 8.90
C PHE A 66 7.76 -0.54 8.88
N GLY A 67 8.40 -0.09 7.79
CA GLY A 67 9.82 -0.31 7.50
C GLY A 67 10.15 -1.74 7.03
N ARG A 68 9.22 -2.69 7.12
CA ARG A 68 9.42 -4.03 6.56
C ARG A 68 9.22 -4.03 5.06
N LEU A 69 9.94 -4.94 4.39
CA LEU A 69 9.73 -5.25 2.99
C LEU A 69 8.28 -5.71 2.77
N TRP A 70 7.54 -5.02 1.92
CA TRP A 70 6.10 -5.20 1.71
C TRP A 70 5.75 -6.65 1.35
N TRP A 71 6.54 -7.31 0.50
CA TRP A 71 6.34 -8.73 0.16
C TRP A 71 6.45 -9.67 1.36
N THR A 72 7.18 -9.31 2.42
CA THR A 72 7.28 -10.17 3.62
C THR A 72 6.00 -10.19 4.45
N LEU A 73 5.03 -9.33 4.13
CA LEU A 73 3.67 -9.31 4.70
C LEU A 73 2.72 -10.25 3.96
N TRP A 74 3.15 -10.82 2.84
CA TRP A 74 2.38 -11.73 1.99
C TRP A 74 2.85 -13.19 2.17
N PRO A 75 2.00 -14.18 1.79
CA PRO A 75 2.40 -15.57 1.67
C PRO A 75 3.68 -15.74 0.83
N GLU A 76 4.47 -16.76 1.13
CA GLU A 76 5.81 -16.95 0.55
C GLU A 76 5.76 -17.07 -0.98
N GLU A 77 4.72 -17.72 -1.48
CA GLU A 77 4.45 -17.99 -2.89
C GLU A 77 4.20 -16.70 -3.69
N ALA A 78 3.64 -15.67 -3.06
CA ALA A 78 3.36 -14.39 -3.70
C ALA A 78 4.60 -13.47 -3.72
N ARG A 79 5.60 -13.70 -2.87
CA ARG A 79 6.72 -12.77 -2.67
C ARG A 79 7.51 -12.44 -3.94
N PRO A 80 7.83 -13.39 -4.84
CA PRO A 80 8.51 -13.07 -6.10
C PRO A 80 7.70 -12.07 -6.92
N ARG A 81 6.40 -12.32 -7.08
CA ARG A 81 5.49 -11.45 -7.82
C ARG A 81 5.47 -10.02 -7.27
N LEU A 82 5.44 -9.88 -5.95
CA LEU A 82 5.46 -8.55 -5.32
C LEU A 82 6.80 -7.82 -5.50
N ARG A 83 7.93 -8.54 -5.49
CA ARG A 83 9.24 -7.95 -5.79
C ARG A 83 9.27 -7.43 -7.23
N ASP A 84 8.84 -8.26 -8.18
CA ASP A 84 8.79 -7.87 -9.59
C ASP A 84 7.88 -6.65 -9.80
N ALA A 85 6.74 -6.59 -9.12
CA ALA A 85 5.84 -5.43 -9.16
C ALA A 85 6.51 -4.14 -8.64
N VAL A 86 7.27 -4.24 -7.55
CA VAL A 86 8.03 -3.11 -6.98
C VAL A 86 9.12 -2.65 -7.95
N GLU A 87 9.90 -3.58 -8.50
CA GLU A 87 10.99 -3.26 -9.45
C GLU A 87 10.45 -2.60 -10.73
N LEU A 88 9.38 -3.16 -11.31
CA LEU A 88 8.73 -2.62 -12.50
C LEU A 88 8.16 -1.22 -12.23
N ALA A 89 7.45 -1.02 -11.11
CA ALA A 89 6.89 0.28 -10.76
C ALA A 89 7.95 1.33 -10.44
N ALA A 90 9.05 0.95 -9.78
CA ALA A 90 10.20 1.82 -9.57
C ALA A 90 10.85 2.24 -10.89
N SER A 91 10.76 1.42 -11.95
CA SER A 91 11.19 1.78 -13.30
C SER A 91 10.19 2.65 -14.08
N GLY A 92 9.06 3.04 -13.47
CA GLY A 92 8.03 3.89 -14.07
C GLY A 92 6.95 3.14 -14.85
N ARG A 93 6.80 1.82 -14.63
CA ARG A 93 5.74 1.01 -15.25
C ARG A 93 4.59 0.81 -14.28
N ASP A 94 3.36 0.99 -14.74
CA ASP A 94 2.20 0.70 -13.92
C ASP A 94 1.90 -0.80 -13.98
N VAL A 95 1.70 -1.42 -12.82
CA VAL A 95 1.55 -2.86 -12.68
C VAL A 95 0.27 -3.20 -11.93
N SER A 96 -0.42 -4.24 -12.36
CA SER A 96 -1.55 -4.80 -11.62
C SER A 96 -1.55 -6.33 -11.60
N PHE A 97 -2.13 -6.90 -10.55
CA PHE A 97 -2.30 -8.35 -10.40
C PHE A 97 -3.37 -8.64 -9.36
N VAL A 98 -3.88 -9.88 -9.36
CA VAL A 98 -4.76 -10.40 -8.31
C VAL A 98 -4.02 -11.47 -7.52
N ALA A 99 -4.02 -11.37 -6.19
CA ALA A 99 -3.35 -12.35 -5.34
C ALA A 99 -4.07 -12.55 -4.00
N GLU A 100 -3.95 -13.77 -3.47
CA GLU A 100 -4.45 -14.12 -2.15
C GLU A 100 -3.49 -13.64 -1.07
N CYS A 101 -4.05 -12.97 -0.07
CA CYS A 101 -3.35 -12.64 1.16
C CYS A 101 -4.38 -12.65 2.28
N PRO A 102 -4.29 -13.62 3.21
CA PRO A 102 -5.10 -13.57 4.42
C PRO A 102 -4.86 -12.26 5.17
N THR A 103 -5.86 -11.82 5.92
CA THR A 103 -5.72 -10.70 6.85
C THR A 103 -4.73 -11.04 7.97
N ALA A 104 -4.36 -10.06 8.80
CA ALA A 104 -3.49 -10.28 9.96
C ALA A 104 -4.07 -11.27 10.99
N ARG A 105 -5.39 -11.53 10.97
CA ARG A 105 -6.05 -12.55 11.81
C ARG A 105 -6.25 -13.89 11.11
N GLY A 106 -5.78 -14.03 9.87
CA GLY A 106 -5.90 -15.24 9.08
C GLY A 106 -7.22 -15.39 8.32
N THR A 107 -8.04 -14.34 8.23
CA THR A 107 -9.27 -14.35 7.44
C THR A 107 -8.89 -14.45 5.96
N PRO A 108 -9.40 -15.44 5.19
CA PRO A 108 -9.12 -15.56 3.77
C PRO A 108 -9.58 -14.32 2.99
N ALA A 109 -8.73 -13.80 2.11
CA ALA A 109 -9.04 -12.66 1.26
C ALA A 109 -8.24 -12.70 -0.05
N CYS A 110 -8.86 -12.19 -1.12
CA CYS A 110 -8.26 -11.99 -2.42
C CYS A 110 -8.24 -10.49 -2.75
N TRP A 111 -7.12 -10.02 -3.29
CA TRP A 111 -6.87 -8.59 -3.49
C TRP A 111 -6.51 -8.32 -4.94
N ASN A 112 -7.24 -7.40 -5.58
CA ASN A 112 -6.79 -6.75 -6.81
C ASN A 112 -5.83 -5.63 -6.39
N VAL A 113 -4.59 -5.72 -6.85
CA VAL A 113 -3.48 -4.87 -6.44
C VAL A 113 -2.98 -4.09 -7.63
N THR A 114 -2.82 -2.77 -7.45
CA THR A 114 -2.09 -1.91 -8.38
C THR A 114 -0.86 -1.32 -7.71
N VAL A 115 0.23 -1.20 -8.46
CA VAL A 115 1.49 -0.60 -8.04
C VAL A 115 1.88 0.43 -9.10
N THR A 116 1.97 1.69 -8.69
CA THR A 116 2.22 2.84 -9.58
C THR A 116 3.36 3.68 -9.03
N GLY A 117 4.30 4.07 -9.90
CA GLY A 117 5.37 4.99 -9.53
C GLY A 117 4.89 6.44 -9.42
N VAL A 118 5.08 7.06 -8.26
CA VAL A 118 4.81 8.48 -8.00
C VAL A 118 5.99 9.33 -8.47
N ARG A 119 5.70 10.36 -9.27
CA ARG A 119 6.67 11.32 -9.82
C ARG A 119 6.12 12.74 -9.79
N ALA A 120 6.98 13.72 -9.57
CA ALA A 120 6.58 15.13 -9.49
C ALA A 120 6.10 15.70 -10.85
N THR A 121 6.68 15.19 -11.94
CA THR A 121 6.32 15.50 -13.33
C THR A 121 6.48 14.24 -14.17
N PRO A 122 5.92 14.16 -15.39
CA PRO A 122 6.09 12.99 -16.27
C PRO A 122 7.55 12.60 -16.52
N ASP A 123 8.45 13.58 -16.58
CA ASP A 123 9.88 13.39 -16.86
C ASP A 123 10.74 13.23 -15.59
N ALA A 124 10.18 13.42 -14.41
CA ALA A 124 10.89 13.22 -13.15
C ALA A 124 11.05 11.72 -12.84
N PRO A 125 12.15 11.32 -12.18
CA PRO A 125 12.27 9.95 -11.69
C PRO A 125 11.15 9.63 -10.69
N VAL A 126 10.80 8.35 -10.61
CA VAL A 126 9.90 7.84 -9.57
C VAL A 126 10.58 8.05 -8.21
N SER A 127 9.86 8.66 -7.27
CA SER A 127 10.35 8.92 -5.92
C SER A 127 9.76 7.98 -4.87
N GLU A 128 8.60 7.39 -5.15
CA GLU A 128 7.86 6.52 -4.24
C GLU A 128 6.88 5.66 -5.03
N LEU A 129 6.38 4.57 -4.44
CA LEU A 129 5.34 3.74 -5.02
C LEU A 129 4.01 3.95 -4.28
N LEU A 130 2.95 4.22 -5.05
CA LEU A 130 1.58 4.13 -4.59
C LEU A 130 1.08 2.71 -4.83
N VAL A 131 0.67 2.04 -3.76
CA VAL A 131 0.03 0.72 -3.85
C VAL A 131 -1.41 0.83 -3.42
N VAL A 132 -2.34 0.38 -4.26
CA VAL A 132 -3.75 0.28 -3.91
C VAL A 132 -4.15 -1.18 -3.96
N SER A 133 -4.91 -1.63 -2.97
CA SER A 133 -5.48 -2.97 -2.99
C SER A 133 -6.94 -2.95 -2.58
N THR A 134 -7.76 -3.67 -3.34
CA THR A 134 -9.21 -3.75 -3.15
C THR A 134 -9.63 -5.20 -3.09
N LEU A 135 -10.56 -5.53 -2.19
CA LEU A 135 -11.15 -6.87 -2.13
C LEU A 135 -11.81 -7.21 -3.46
N THR A 136 -11.59 -8.43 -3.94
CA THR A 136 -12.13 -8.91 -5.21
C THR A 136 -12.55 -10.38 -5.13
N GLU A 137 -13.46 -10.77 -6.01
CA GLU A 137 -13.81 -12.17 -6.28
C GLU A 137 -13.11 -12.72 -7.53
N GLU A 138 -12.34 -11.89 -8.24
CA GLU A 138 -11.54 -12.32 -9.38
C GLU A 138 -10.50 -13.37 -8.95
N PRO A 139 -10.22 -14.37 -9.80
CA PRO A 139 -9.20 -15.37 -9.51
C PRO A 139 -7.80 -14.73 -9.52
N PRO A 140 -6.83 -15.31 -8.79
CA PRO A 140 -5.44 -14.87 -8.86
C PRO A 140 -4.91 -14.82 -10.29
N SER A 141 -4.14 -13.79 -10.60
CA SER A 141 -3.64 -13.50 -11.93
C SER A 141 -2.16 -13.11 -11.90
N GLU A 142 -1.51 -13.28 -13.04
CA GLU A 142 -0.13 -12.81 -13.21
C GLU A 142 -0.05 -11.29 -13.36
N LEU A 143 1.17 -10.78 -13.23
CA LEU A 143 1.44 -9.36 -13.42
C LEU A 143 1.04 -8.91 -14.82
N THR A 144 0.21 -7.88 -14.86
CA THR A 144 -0.07 -7.12 -16.07
C THR A 144 0.66 -5.79 -15.98
N VAL A 145 1.36 -5.41 -17.04
CA VAL A 145 2.08 -4.13 -17.12
C VAL A 145 1.38 -3.26 -18.17
N ALA A 146 1.00 -2.05 -17.78
CA ALA A 146 0.44 -1.05 -18.68
C ALA A 146 1.53 -0.26 -19.44
#